data_AF-A0A7I7SSR7-F1
#
_entry.id   AF-A0A7I7SSR7-F1
#
_cell.length_a   1.000
_cell.length_b   1.000
_cell.length_c   1.000
_cell.angle_alpha   90.00
_cell.angle_beta   90.00
_cell.angle_gamma   90.00
#
_symmetry.space_group_name_H-M   'P 1'
#
loop_
_entity.id
_entity.type
_entity.pdbx_description
1 polymer ?
#
loop_
_entity_poly.entity_id
_entity_poly.type
_entity_poly.pdbx_seq_one_letter_code
_entity_poly.pdbx_strand_id
1 'polypeptide(L)'
;MLTKYPQVFGALVCQVPLLDMKRFHLLLAGASWVAEYGDPDEPEDWAFISEYSLYQNVSADRAYPPVLITTSTRDDRVHPGHARKMTAALEEAGHPVWY
;
A
#
# COMPACT_ATOMS: atom_id res chain seq x y z
N MET A 1 -9.25 -0.47 1.99
CA MET A 1 -9.90 -0.85 3.27
C MET A 1 -9.38 0.02 4.41
N LEU A 2 -8.10 -0.13 4.80
CA LEU A 2 -7.48 0.60 5.91
C LEU A 2 -7.66 2.14 5.84
N THR A 3 -7.31 2.78 4.73
CA THR A 3 -7.31 4.26 4.63
C THR A 3 -8.70 4.86 4.35
N LYS A 4 -9.62 4.10 3.75
CA LYS A 4 -10.98 4.59 3.40
C LYS A 4 -12.04 4.28 4.46
N TYR A 5 -12.02 3.08 5.02
CA TYR A 5 -13.06 2.59 5.93
C TYR A 5 -12.46 1.89 7.17
N PRO A 6 -11.50 2.48 7.90
CA PRO A 6 -10.86 1.80 9.03
C PRO A 6 -11.85 1.37 10.11
N GLN A 7 -12.91 2.16 10.32
CA GLN A 7 -13.90 1.98 11.37
C GLN A 7 -14.77 0.72 11.23
N VAL A 8 -14.78 0.07 10.06
CA VAL A 8 -15.62 -1.14 9.84
C VAL A 8 -14.85 -2.45 10.07
N PHE A 9 -13.58 -2.37 10.45
CA PHE A 9 -12.73 -3.54 10.67
C PHE A 9 -12.17 -3.57 12.09
N GLY A 10 -12.15 -4.75 12.71
CA GLY A 10 -11.50 -4.95 14.01
C GLY A 10 -9.99 -5.18 13.93
N ALA A 11 -9.52 -5.75 12.81
CA ALA A 11 -8.11 -5.96 12.48
C ALA A 11 -7.98 -6.26 10.97
N LEU A 12 -6.77 -6.12 10.41
CA LEU A 12 -6.45 -6.50 9.04
C LEU A 12 -5.19 -7.38 8.96
N VAL A 13 -5.20 -8.36 8.06
CA VAL A 13 -4.01 -9.11 7.66
C VAL A 13 -3.74 -8.83 6.18
N CYS A 14 -2.59 -8.25 5.86
CA CYS A 14 -2.21 -7.77 4.54
C CYS A 14 -0.99 -8.55 4.06
N GLN A 15 -1.15 -9.44 3.08
CA GLN A 15 -0.09 -10.38 2.68
C GLN A 15 0.42 -10.08 1.28
N VAL A 16 1.75 -10.05 1.12
CA VAL A 16 2.47 -9.82 -0.14
C VAL A 16 1.87 -8.64 -0.94
N PRO A 17 1.78 -7.44 -0.35
CA PRO A 17 0.84 -6.44 -0.83
C PRO A 17 1.46 -5.47 -1.84
N LEU A 18 0.63 -4.96 -2.75
CA LEU A 18 0.93 -3.84 -3.65
C LEU A 18 0.31 -2.56 -3.07
N LEU A 19 1.11 -1.67 -2.47
CA LEU A 19 0.58 -0.57 -1.64
C LEU A 19 1.02 0.83 -2.05
N ASP A 20 2.15 0.95 -2.75
CA ASP A 20 2.64 2.23 -3.27
C ASP A 20 2.33 2.26 -4.76
N MET A 21 1.12 2.71 -5.07
CA MET A 21 0.65 2.75 -6.44
C MET A 21 1.27 3.88 -7.25
N LYS A 22 2.01 4.82 -6.64
CA LYS A 22 2.76 5.82 -7.43
C LYS A 22 4.00 5.23 -8.10
N ARG A 23 4.55 4.15 -7.53
CA ARG A 23 5.83 3.58 -7.96
C ARG A 23 5.77 2.07 -8.23
N PHE A 24 4.59 1.47 -8.23
CA PHE A 24 4.46 0.03 -8.38
C PHE A 24 5.09 -0.44 -9.69
N HIS A 25 4.90 0.32 -10.78
CA HIS A 25 5.37 0.00 -12.12
C HIS A 25 6.90 0.01 -12.26
N LEU A 26 7.61 0.68 -11.34
CA LEU A 26 9.07 0.77 -11.32
C LEU A 26 9.76 -0.40 -10.61
N LEU A 27 9.01 -1.36 -10.06
CA LEU A 27 9.54 -2.42 -9.20
C LEU A 27 9.15 -3.82 -9.71
N LEU A 28 10.15 -4.66 -9.99
CA LEU A 28 10.00 -6.07 -10.41
C LEU A 28 8.96 -6.25 -11.53
N ALA A 29 7.98 -7.14 -11.32
CA ALA A 29 6.91 -7.41 -12.28
C ALA A 29 5.87 -6.27 -12.39
N GLY A 30 6.03 -5.19 -11.63
CA GLY A 30 5.09 -4.07 -11.55
C GLY A 30 4.67 -3.49 -12.90
N ALA A 31 5.61 -3.32 -13.82
CA ALA A 31 5.33 -2.79 -15.16
C ALA A 31 4.29 -3.63 -15.93
N SER A 32 4.22 -4.95 -15.66
CA SER A 32 3.24 -5.83 -16.32
C SER A 32 1.80 -5.61 -15.87
N TRP A 33 1.57 -4.85 -14.78
CA TRP A 33 0.24 -4.57 -14.24
C TRP A 33 -0.29 -3.18 -14.63
N VAL A 34 0.46 -2.39 -15.40
CA VAL A 34 0.02 -1.07 -15.90
C VAL A 34 -1.26 -1.18 -16.71
N ALA A 35 -1.41 -2.23 -17.52
CA ALA A 35 -2.64 -2.44 -18.30
C ALA A 35 -3.90 -2.64 -17.43
N GLU A 36 -3.75 -3.05 -16.17
CA GLU A 36 -4.85 -3.26 -15.23
C GLU A 36 -5.07 -2.04 -14.33
N TYR A 37 -3.98 -1.49 -13.76
CA TYR A 37 -4.06 -0.41 -12.77
C TYR A 37 -3.95 1.00 -13.35
N GLY A 38 -3.53 1.16 -14.60
CA GLY A 38 -3.13 2.42 -15.20
C GLY A 38 -1.63 2.72 -15.02
N ASP A 39 -1.15 3.72 -15.74
CA ASP A 39 0.22 4.24 -15.65
C ASP A 39 0.26 5.40 -14.64
N PRO A 40 0.91 5.22 -13.46
CA PRO A 40 0.99 6.30 -12.48
C PRO A 40 1.72 7.54 -12.95
N ASP A 41 2.50 7.49 -14.03
CA ASP A 41 3.18 8.65 -14.59
C ASP A 41 2.28 9.47 -15.53
N GLU A 42 1.18 8.89 -16.02
CA GLU A 42 0.14 9.61 -16.76
C GLU A 42 -0.78 10.36 -15.79
N PRO A 43 -0.97 11.69 -15.94
CA PRO A 43 -1.76 12.48 -14.98
C PRO A 43 -3.22 12.05 -14.85
N GLU A 44 -3.84 11.62 -15.95
CA GLU A 44 -5.23 11.15 -15.96
C GLU A 44 -5.38 9.86 -15.16
N ASP A 45 -4.45 8.93 -15.32
CA ASP A 45 -4.42 7.68 -14.57
C ASP A 45 -4.10 7.93 -13.10
N TRP A 46 -3.11 8.78 -12.83
CA TRP A 46 -2.75 9.16 -11.47
C TRP A 46 -3.91 9.78 -10.70
N ALA A 47 -4.78 10.54 -11.37
CA ALA A 47 -5.93 11.17 -10.73
C ALA A 47 -6.78 10.14 -9.98
N PHE A 48 -7.11 9.01 -10.60
CA PHE A 48 -7.89 7.96 -9.93
C PHE A 48 -7.03 7.02 -9.07
N ILE A 49 -5.79 6.72 -9.47
CA ILE A 49 -4.88 5.86 -8.69
C ILE A 49 -4.60 6.46 -7.30
N SER A 50 -4.37 7.78 -7.27
CA SER A 50 -4.04 8.51 -6.04
C SER A 50 -5.13 8.41 -4.98
N GLU A 51 -6.40 8.28 -5.38
CA GLU A 51 -7.53 8.20 -4.45
C GLU A 51 -7.54 6.91 -3.62
N TYR A 52 -6.93 5.84 -4.11
CA TYR A 52 -6.93 4.53 -3.43
C TYR A 52 -5.55 4.03 -3.03
N SER A 53 -4.47 4.68 -3.50
CA SER A 53 -3.11 4.28 -3.15
C SER A 53 -2.89 4.36 -1.65
N LEU A 54 -2.72 3.20 -0.99
CA LEU A 54 -2.66 3.12 0.47
C LEU A 54 -1.49 3.92 1.05
N TYR A 55 -0.30 3.79 0.44
CA TYR A 55 0.90 4.45 0.92
C TYR A 55 0.77 5.99 0.92
N GLN A 56 0.14 6.56 -0.11
CA GLN A 56 -0.07 8.01 -0.21
C GLN A 56 -1.21 8.53 0.68
N ASN A 57 -2.09 7.66 1.17
CA ASN A 57 -3.26 8.04 1.97
C ASN A 57 -3.13 7.67 3.46
N VAL A 58 -1.93 7.33 3.95
CA VAL A 58 -1.68 7.21 5.39
C VAL A 58 -1.89 8.58 6.06
N SER A 59 -2.56 8.59 7.21
CA SER A 59 -2.88 9.82 7.95
C SER A 59 -2.74 9.56 9.44
N ALA A 60 -2.07 10.46 10.16
CA ALA A 60 -1.96 10.41 11.63
C ALA A 60 -3.29 10.77 12.32
N ASP A 61 -4.16 11.52 11.65
CA ASP A 61 -5.43 12.01 12.20
C ASP A 61 -6.55 10.94 12.20
N ARG A 62 -6.32 9.79 11.57
CA ARG A 62 -7.29 8.70 11.46
C ARG A 62 -6.94 7.56 12.40
N ALA A 63 -7.90 7.06 13.16
CA ALA A 63 -7.72 5.84 13.93
C ALA A 63 -7.75 4.62 13.01
N TYR A 64 -6.66 3.87 12.96
CA TYR A 64 -6.54 2.64 12.20
C TYR A 64 -6.65 1.39 13.11
N PRO A 65 -7.34 0.32 12.67
CA PRO A 65 -7.34 -0.94 13.40
C PRO A 65 -5.94 -1.56 13.38
N PRO A 66 -5.62 -2.47 14.32
CA PRO A 66 -4.42 -3.31 14.27
C PRO A 66 -4.22 -3.97 12.90
N VAL A 67 -3.01 -3.86 12.34
CA VAL A 67 -2.67 -4.47 11.04
C VAL A 67 -1.44 -5.36 11.14
N LEU A 68 -1.52 -6.59 10.64
CA LEU A 68 -0.36 -7.43 10.34
C LEU A 68 -0.05 -7.36 8.84
N ILE A 69 1.17 -6.96 8.47
CA ILE A 69 1.63 -6.89 7.08
C ILE A 69 2.73 -7.92 6.86
N THR A 70 2.47 -8.97 6.08
CA THR A 70 3.50 -10.01 5.80
C THR A 70 4.03 -9.89 4.37
N THR A 71 5.31 -10.16 4.16
CA THR A 71 5.92 -10.31 2.83
C THR A 71 7.02 -11.38 2.84
N SER A 72 7.54 -11.76 1.68
CA SER A 72 8.73 -12.62 1.56
C SER A 72 9.93 -11.81 1.07
N THR A 73 11.13 -12.03 1.60
CA THR A 73 12.36 -11.41 1.06
C THR A 73 12.81 -12.00 -0.27
N ARG A 74 12.20 -13.12 -0.68
CA ARG A 74 12.49 -13.83 -1.93
C ARG A 74 11.39 -13.67 -2.98
N ASP A 75 10.41 -12.81 -2.73
CA ASP A 75 9.37 -12.53 -3.73
C ASP A 75 9.97 -11.77 -4.92
N ASP A 76 9.87 -12.38 -6.10
CA ASP A 76 10.36 -11.82 -7.36
C ASP A 76 9.23 -11.21 -8.21
N ARG A 77 7.99 -11.24 -7.72
CA ARG A 77 6.81 -10.65 -8.37
C ARG A 77 6.47 -9.31 -7.72
N VAL A 78 6.05 -9.33 -6.46
CA VAL A 78 5.64 -8.13 -5.71
C VAL A 78 6.80 -7.69 -4.84
N HIS A 79 7.36 -6.51 -5.13
CA HIS A 79 8.55 -6.07 -4.43
C HIS A 79 8.28 -5.85 -2.92
N PRO A 80 9.05 -6.47 -2.00
CA PRO A 80 8.81 -6.39 -0.54
C PRO A 80 8.86 -4.96 0.02
N GLY A 81 9.45 -4.03 -0.73
CA GLY A 81 9.45 -2.60 -0.43
C GLY A 81 8.06 -1.99 -0.26
N HIS A 82 7.00 -2.55 -0.86
CA HIS A 82 5.62 -2.07 -0.61
C HIS A 82 5.22 -2.27 0.85
N ALA A 83 5.40 -3.48 1.36
CA ALA A 83 5.10 -3.81 2.75
C ALA A 83 5.99 -3.00 3.71
N ARG A 84 7.31 -2.99 3.48
CA ARG A 84 8.28 -2.28 4.34
C ARG A 84 7.98 -0.78 4.48
N LYS A 85 7.73 -0.10 3.36
CA LYS A 85 7.41 1.33 3.37
C LYS A 85 6.07 1.61 4.05
N MET A 86 5.06 0.77 3.84
CA MET A 86 3.78 0.93 4.51
C MET A 86 3.90 0.74 6.02
N THR A 87 4.62 -0.29 6.46
CA THR A 87 4.90 -0.51 7.89
C THR A 87 5.57 0.72 8.49
N ALA A 88 6.64 1.22 7.89
CA ALA A 88 7.33 2.41 8.36
C ALA A 88 6.43 3.65 8.41
N ALA A 89 5.60 3.88 7.38
CA ALA A 89 4.67 5.01 7.35
C ALA A 89 3.58 4.90 8.43
N LEU A 90 3.10 3.70 8.74
CA LEU A 90 2.15 3.46 9.82
C LEU A 90 2.79 3.68 11.19
N GLU A 91 4.02 3.19 11.40
CA GLU A 91 4.79 3.40 12.62
C GLU A 91 5.05 4.90 12.87
N GLU A 92 5.49 5.63 11.83
CA GLU A 92 5.74 7.07 11.89
C GLU A 92 4.46 7.87 12.20
N ALA A 93 3.31 7.43 11.66
CA ALA A 93 2.01 8.00 11.96
C ALA A 93 1.42 7.57 13.33
N GLY A 94 2.13 6.74 14.09
CA GLY A 94 1.74 6.29 15.43
C GLY A 94 0.69 5.17 15.46
N HIS A 95 0.52 4.42 14.36
CA HIS A 95 -0.48 3.36 14.25
C HIS A 95 0.05 1.98 14.66
N PRO A 96 -0.78 1.12 15.28
CA PRO A 96 -0.38 -0.24 15.64
C PRO A 96 -0.25 -1.13 14.40
N VAL A 97 0.98 -1.54 14.08
CA VAL A 97 1.30 -2.41 12.95
C VAL A 97 2.32 -3.49 13.36
N TRP A 98 2.20 -4.67 12.75
CA TRP A 98 3.16 -5.77 12.83
C TRP A 98 3.63 -6.15 11.43
N TYR A 99 4.89 -6.60 11.32
CA TYR A 99 5.50 -6.99 10.05
C TYR A 99 6.38 -8.24 10.19
#